data_AF-A0A838ICU4-F1
#
_entry.id   AF-A0A838ICU4-F1
#
_cell.length_a   1.000
_cell.length_b   1.000
_cell.length_c   1.000
_cell.angle_alpha   90.00
_cell.angle_beta   90.00
_cell.angle_gamma   90.00
#
_symmetry.space_group_name_H-M   'P 1'
#
loop_
_entity.id
_entity.type
_entity.pdbx_description
1 polymer ?
#
loop_
_entity_poly.entity_id
_entity_poly.type
_entity_poly.pdbx_seq_one_letter_code
_entity_poly.pdbx_strand_id
1 'polypeptide(L)'
;MSDVHISYRTIVQKPRTGPAGALLRQLSEHPLRMGLAGGAAVVAFAALRAHQGVVNEPVMALVFSLIVITTWTVLFYFMRPFFKLQTHYRQEVVREIVLSDDEFLWREDGQVVRALSKPRVSIFANSVPAEILSTGSKKDTPWPVWLVIAGEEGNFVVQTKVTAREASGFEPVEPALVAVTDEELPVNVASPLLMIAREISQRS
;
A
#
# COMPACT_ATOMS: atom_id res chain seq x y z
N MET A 1 12.33 -25.05 -17.85
CA MET A 1 12.72 -23.64 -17.71
C MET A 1 13.68 -23.53 -16.54
N SER A 2 14.52 -22.51 -16.46
CA SER A 2 15.40 -22.34 -15.28
C SER A 2 14.55 -21.93 -14.09
N ASP A 3 14.69 -22.61 -12.94
CA ASP A 3 13.98 -22.22 -11.73
C ASP A 3 14.45 -20.83 -11.26
N VAL A 4 13.51 -19.90 -11.13
CA VAL A 4 13.78 -18.56 -10.59
C VAL A 4 13.30 -18.47 -9.17
N HIS A 5 14.22 -18.08 -8.28
CA HIS A 5 13.93 -17.78 -6.90
C HIS A 5 14.47 -16.39 -6.57
N ILE A 6 13.56 -15.47 -6.25
CA ILE A 6 13.88 -14.09 -5.87
C ILE A 6 13.37 -13.88 -4.45
N SER A 7 14.26 -13.45 -3.56
CA SER A 7 13.90 -13.00 -2.22
C SER A 7 14.27 -11.54 -2.06
N TYR A 8 13.33 -10.72 -1.59
CA TYR A 8 13.53 -9.29 -1.42
C TYR A 8 12.77 -8.79 -0.20
N ARG A 9 13.24 -7.68 0.36
CA ARG A 9 12.58 -7.02 1.50
C ARG A 9 11.79 -5.82 1.01
N THR A 10 10.59 -5.66 1.54
CA THR A 10 9.74 -4.51 1.24
C THR A 10 9.02 -4.03 2.50
N ILE A 11 8.61 -2.76 2.49
CA ILE A 11 7.88 -2.15 3.59
C ILE A 11 6.40 -2.12 3.22
N VAL A 12 5.60 -2.94 3.89
CA VAL A 12 4.15 -2.96 3.71
C VAL A 12 3.51 -2.13 4.82
N GLN A 13 2.49 -1.35 4.44
CA GLN A 13 1.63 -0.69 5.42
C GLN A 13 0.53 -1.67 5.85
N LYS A 14 0.63 -2.17 7.07
CA LYS A 14 -0.42 -3.02 7.66
C LYS A 14 -1.27 -2.20 8.63
N PRO A 15 -2.60 -2.42 8.67
CA PRO A 15 -3.43 -1.81 9.70
C PRO A 15 -3.00 -2.37 11.05
N ARG A 16 -2.85 -1.50 12.06
CA ARG A 16 -2.65 -1.93 13.45
C ARG A 16 -3.83 -2.79 13.88
N THR A 17 -3.54 -4.03 14.24
CA THR A 17 -4.50 -4.96 14.83
C THR A 17 -4.49 -4.80 16.36
N GLY A 18 -5.58 -5.20 17.04
CA GLY A 18 -5.70 -5.11 18.50
C GLY A 18 -6.43 -3.86 19.02
N PRO A 19 -6.58 -3.75 20.36
CA PRO A 19 -7.47 -2.76 21.00
C PRO A 19 -7.02 -1.31 20.76
N ALA A 20 -5.71 -1.04 20.78
CA ALA A 20 -5.17 0.29 20.48
C ALA A 20 -5.42 0.71 19.03
N GLY A 21 -5.25 -0.22 18.07
CA GLY A 21 -5.55 0.01 16.66
C GLY A 21 -7.04 0.28 16.43
N ALA A 22 -7.92 -0.47 17.12
CA ALA A 22 -9.36 -0.27 17.07
C ALA A 22 -9.78 1.10 17.63
N LEU A 23 -9.20 1.52 18.75
CA LEU A 23 -9.45 2.85 19.33
C LEU A 23 -9.00 3.96 18.36
N LEU A 24 -7.78 3.88 17.82
CA LEU A 24 -7.28 4.86 16.85
C LEU A 24 -8.16 4.94 15.60
N ARG A 25 -8.69 3.80 15.15
CA ARG A 25 -9.64 3.75 14.03
C ARG A 25 -10.93 4.49 14.38
N GLN A 26 -11.52 4.22 15.54
CA GLN A 26 -12.71 4.94 16.02
C GLN A 26 -12.46 6.45 16.18
N LEU A 27 -11.30 6.85 16.71
CA LEU A 27 -10.89 8.27 16.79
C LEU A 27 -10.84 8.92 15.40
N SER A 28 -10.39 8.19 14.38
CA SER A 28 -10.28 8.70 13.01
C SER A 28 -11.61 8.72 12.24
N GLU A 29 -12.51 7.78 12.51
CA GLU A 29 -13.81 7.64 11.83
C GLU A 29 -14.88 8.55 12.46
N HIS A 30 -14.82 8.74 13.78
CA HIS A 30 -15.80 9.51 14.53
C HIS A 30 -15.16 10.54 15.49
N PRO A 31 -14.30 11.45 14.98
CA PRO A 31 -13.53 12.38 15.82
C PRO A 31 -14.43 13.27 16.70
N LEU A 32 -15.58 13.71 16.19
CA LEU A 32 -16.51 14.57 16.94
C LEU A 32 -17.14 13.83 18.13
N ARG A 33 -17.57 12.58 17.93
CA ARG A 33 -18.17 11.77 19.02
C ARG A 33 -17.14 11.49 20.11
N MET A 34 -15.91 11.19 19.70
CA MET A 34 -14.81 10.88 20.62
C MET A 34 -14.32 12.13 21.36
N GLY A 35 -14.25 13.28 20.69
CA GLY A 35 -13.93 14.55 21.32
C GLY A 35 -15.01 14.99 22.33
N LEU A 36 -16.30 14.80 22.00
CA LEU A 36 -17.40 15.07 22.93
C LEU A 36 -17.35 14.13 24.14
N ALA A 37 -17.18 12.82 23.93
CA ALA A 37 -17.08 11.85 25.01
C ALA A 37 -15.86 12.12 25.91
N GLY A 38 -14.70 12.43 25.32
CA GLY A 38 -13.49 12.80 26.05
C GLY A 38 -13.66 14.10 26.84
N GLY A 39 -14.23 15.13 26.21
CA GLY A 39 -14.52 16.41 26.86
C GLY A 39 -15.50 16.26 28.04
N ALA A 40 -16.57 15.47 27.86
CA ALA A 40 -17.53 15.18 28.91
C ALA A 40 -16.89 14.41 30.08
N ALA A 41 -16.02 13.44 29.80
CA ALA A 41 -15.29 12.71 30.83
C ALA A 41 -14.34 13.62 31.64
N VAL A 42 -13.63 14.54 30.97
CA VAL A 42 -12.76 15.52 31.62
C VAL A 42 -13.57 16.46 32.51
N VAL A 43 -14.71 16.96 32.03
CA VAL A 43 -15.61 17.81 32.81
C VAL A 43 -16.17 17.07 34.01
N ALA A 44 -16.63 15.83 33.84
CA ALA A 44 -17.15 15.01 34.94
C ALA A 44 -16.07 14.78 36.01
N PHE A 45 -14.84 14.45 35.60
CA PHE A 45 -13.71 14.31 36.52
C PHE A 45 -13.39 15.61 37.26
N ALA A 46 -13.38 16.74 36.57
CA ALA A 46 -13.16 18.05 37.17
C ALA A 46 -14.26 18.41 38.17
N ALA A 47 -15.53 18.14 37.84
CA ALA A 47 -16.68 18.38 38.71
C ALA A 47 -16.65 17.52 39.97
N LEU A 48 -16.24 16.24 39.85
CA LEU A 48 -16.05 15.36 41.00
C LEU A 48 -14.94 15.87 41.94
N ARG A 49 -13.84 16.36 41.37
CA ARG A 49 -12.70 16.87 42.15
C ARG A 49 -12.98 18.23 42.80
N ALA A 50 -13.69 19.12 42.11
CA ALA A 50 -13.97 20.49 42.54
C ALA A 50 -15.45 20.68 42.89
N HIS A 51 -16.07 19.66 43.50
CA HIS A 51 -17.52 19.61 43.75
C HIS A 51 -18.07 20.86 44.44
N GLN A 52 -17.38 21.37 45.47
CA GLN A 52 -17.81 22.58 46.18
C GLN A 52 -17.86 23.81 45.26
N GLY A 53 -16.91 23.96 44.34
CA GLY A 53 -16.92 25.06 43.36
C GLY A 53 -18.09 24.98 42.39
N VAL A 54 -18.43 23.76 41.96
CA VAL A 54 -19.58 23.54 41.05
C VAL A 54 -20.91 23.84 41.71
N VAL A 55 -21.07 23.47 42.99
CA VAL A 55 -22.30 23.74 43.75
C VAL A 55 -22.46 25.25 44.04
N ASN A 56 -21.36 25.93 44.34
CA ASN A 56 -21.39 27.36 44.68
C ASN A 56 -21.63 28.25 43.46
N GLU A 57 -21.08 27.90 42.29
CA GLU A 57 -21.20 28.70 41.07
C GLU A 57 -21.60 27.85 39.84
N PRO A 58 -22.84 27.34 39.80
CA PRO A 58 -23.26 26.37 38.79
C PRO A 58 -23.28 26.95 37.36
N VAL A 59 -23.58 28.25 37.22
CA VAL A 59 -23.62 28.91 35.90
C VAL A 59 -22.22 29.05 35.32
N MET A 60 -21.24 29.46 36.12
CA MET A 60 -19.83 29.56 35.67
C MET A 60 -19.26 28.17 35.36
N ALA A 61 -19.56 27.18 36.21
CA ALA A 61 -19.18 25.79 35.96
C ALA A 61 -19.76 25.26 34.63
N LEU A 62 -21.01 25.58 34.30
CA LEU A 62 -21.64 25.21 33.03
C LEU A 62 -20.92 25.86 31.83
N VAL A 63 -20.62 27.16 31.91
CA VAL A 63 -19.91 27.88 30.84
C VAL A 63 -18.52 27.28 30.60
N PHE A 64 -17.75 27.04 31.66
CA PHE A 64 -16.44 26.38 31.54
C PHE A 64 -16.56 24.97 30.97
N SER A 65 -17.58 24.22 31.38
CA SER A 65 -17.84 22.88 30.84
C SER A 65 -18.10 22.90 29.33
N LEU A 66 -18.95 23.83 28.87
CA LEU A 66 -19.24 24.00 27.44
C LEU A 66 -18.00 24.40 26.63
N ILE A 67 -17.18 25.31 27.17
CA ILE A 67 -15.91 25.70 26.54
C ILE A 67 -14.99 24.48 26.40
N VAL A 68 -14.76 23.74 27.49
CA VAL A 68 -13.87 22.57 27.49
C VAL A 68 -14.36 21.50 26.51
N ILE A 69 -15.65 21.15 26.53
CA ILE A 69 -16.22 20.14 25.62
C ILE A 69 -16.07 20.59 24.16
N THR A 70 -16.35 21.86 23.88
CA THR A 70 -16.22 22.42 22.53
C THR A 70 -14.77 22.38 22.06
N THR A 71 -13.83 22.83 22.89
CA THR A 71 -12.39 22.80 22.59
C THR A 71 -11.90 21.38 22.32
N TRP A 72 -12.29 20.41 23.14
CA TRP A 72 -11.94 19.00 22.94
C TRP A 72 -12.51 18.45 21.63
N THR A 73 -13.77 18.75 21.34
CA THR A 73 -14.43 18.32 20.10
C THR A 73 -13.72 18.87 18.86
N VAL A 74 -13.38 20.15 18.87
CA VAL A 74 -12.65 20.83 17.79
C VAL A 74 -11.23 20.26 17.66
N LEU A 75 -10.53 20.03 18.76
CA LEU A 75 -9.19 19.44 18.75
C LEU A 75 -9.18 18.05 18.09
N PHE A 76 -10.10 17.18 18.48
CA PHE A 76 -10.21 15.84 17.90
C PHE A 76 -10.56 15.88 16.41
N TYR A 77 -11.40 16.83 15.99
CA TYR A 77 -11.68 17.07 14.58
C TYR A 77 -10.40 17.37 13.79
N PHE A 78 -9.57 18.29 14.27
CA PHE A 78 -8.30 18.63 13.61
C PHE A 78 -7.26 17.50 13.67
N MET A 79 -7.28 16.67 14.71
CA MET A 79 -6.38 15.53 14.85
C MET A 79 -6.78 14.31 14.00
N ARG A 80 -7.89 14.35 13.26
CA ARG A 80 -8.33 13.23 12.40
C ARG A 80 -7.22 12.69 11.47
N PRO A 81 -6.45 13.53 10.74
CA PRO A 81 -5.38 13.03 9.86
C PRO A 81 -4.27 12.34 10.66
N PHE A 82 -3.93 12.86 11.84
CA PHE A 82 -2.95 12.26 12.72
C PHE A 82 -3.39 10.85 13.17
N PHE A 83 -4.63 10.70 13.64
CA PHE A 83 -5.14 9.38 14.03
C PHE A 83 -5.18 8.41 12.84
N LYS A 84 -5.58 8.88 11.65
CA LYS A 84 -5.58 8.07 10.43
C LYS A 84 -4.18 7.58 10.05
N LEU A 85 -3.14 8.39 10.25
CA LEU A 85 -1.76 7.95 10.01
C LEU A 85 -1.31 6.91 11.05
N GLN A 86 -1.77 7.05 12.30
CA GLN A 86 -1.44 6.13 13.39
C GLN A 86 -2.19 4.80 13.33
N THR A 87 -3.23 4.65 12.51
CA THR A 87 -3.92 3.35 12.32
C THR A 87 -3.09 2.36 11.52
N HIS A 88 -2.03 2.80 10.85
CA HIS A 88 -1.15 1.95 10.07
C HIS A 88 0.24 1.91 10.71
N TYR A 89 0.90 0.78 10.59
CA TYR A 89 2.33 0.68 10.90
C TYR A 89 3.05 0.16 9.67
N ARG A 90 4.32 0.55 9.56
CA ARG A 90 5.24 0.08 8.53
C ARG A 90 5.89 -1.19 9.06
N GLN A 91 5.67 -2.30 8.38
CA GLN A 91 6.34 -3.56 8.68
C GLN A 91 7.25 -3.90 7.50
N GLU A 92 8.52 -4.17 7.81
CA GLU A 92 9.42 -4.81 6.87
C GLU A 92 9.05 -6.28 6.79
N VAL A 93 8.72 -6.74 5.59
CA VAL A 93 8.38 -8.14 5.29
C VAL A 93 9.36 -8.67 4.24
N VAL A 94 9.63 -9.97 4.31
CA VAL A 94 10.39 -10.67 3.28
C VAL A 94 9.40 -11.27 2.29
N ARG A 95 9.53 -10.91 1.02
CA ARG A 95 8.75 -11.49 -0.06
C ARG A 95 9.61 -12.40 -0.91
N GLU A 96 9.01 -13.50 -1.33
CA GLU A 96 9.65 -14.47 -2.20
C GLU A 96 8.80 -14.70 -3.43
N ILE A 97 9.45 -14.68 -4.59
CA ILE A 97 8.88 -15.11 -5.86
C ILE A 97 9.62 -16.38 -6.27
N VAL A 98 8.86 -17.46 -6.43
CA VAL A 98 9.35 -18.74 -6.95
C VAL A 98 8.61 -18.99 -8.26
N LEU A 99 9.36 -19.19 -9.33
CA LEU A 99 8.83 -19.51 -10.65
C LEU A 99 9.55 -20.76 -11.16
N SER A 100 8.76 -21.80 -11.41
CA SER A 100 9.19 -23.06 -12.04
C SER A 100 8.37 -23.31 -13.31
N ASP A 101 8.61 -24.45 -13.97
CA ASP A 101 7.79 -24.89 -15.11
C ASP A 101 6.33 -25.17 -14.73
N ASP A 102 6.11 -25.70 -13.52
CA ASP A 102 4.80 -26.23 -13.10
C ASP A 102 4.02 -25.27 -12.21
N GLU A 103 4.72 -24.43 -11.45
CA GLU A 103 4.10 -23.52 -10.49
C GLU A 103 4.80 -22.16 -10.38
N PHE A 104 4.00 -21.15 -10.11
CA PHE A 104 4.43 -19.85 -9.61
C PHE A 104 3.90 -19.64 -8.20
N LEU A 105 4.77 -19.26 -7.28
CA LEU A 105 4.42 -18.95 -5.89
C LEU A 105 4.90 -17.55 -5.53
N TRP A 106 4.00 -16.77 -4.94
CA TRP A 106 4.30 -15.51 -4.29
C TRP A 106 4.06 -15.64 -2.79
N ARG A 107 5.11 -15.45 -2.00
CA ARG A 107 5.09 -15.61 -0.55
C ARG A 107 5.40 -14.30 0.17
N GLU A 108 4.79 -14.12 1.33
CA GLU A 108 5.09 -13.04 2.27
C GLU A 108 5.37 -13.67 3.64
N ASP A 109 6.56 -13.42 4.20
CA ASP A 109 7.04 -13.98 5.47
C ASP A 109 6.86 -15.51 5.58
N GLY A 110 7.14 -16.22 4.49
CA GLY A 110 7.04 -17.68 4.39
C GLY A 110 5.63 -18.24 4.16
N GLN A 111 4.60 -17.39 4.13
CA GLN A 111 3.22 -17.80 3.81
C GLN A 111 2.92 -17.59 2.33
N VAL A 112 2.30 -18.58 1.68
CA VAL A 112 1.86 -18.47 0.28
C VAL A 112 0.66 -17.53 0.21
N VAL A 113 0.83 -16.40 -0.49
CA VAL A 113 -0.22 -15.40 -0.70
C VAL A 113 -0.91 -15.62 -2.05
N ARG A 114 -0.14 -16.00 -3.08
CA ARG A 114 -0.66 -16.39 -4.38
C ARG A 114 0.09 -17.60 -4.91
N ALA A 115 -0.65 -18.52 -5.52
CA ALA A 115 -0.12 -19.67 -6.25
C ALA A 115 -0.82 -19.73 -7.61
N LEU A 116 -0.07 -20.00 -8.66
CA LEU A 116 -0.57 -20.19 -10.02
C LEU A 116 0.02 -21.48 -10.60
N SER A 117 -0.83 -22.31 -11.19
CA SER A 117 -0.44 -23.56 -11.86
C SER A 117 -0.12 -23.31 -13.33
N LYS A 118 0.88 -24.01 -13.86
CA LYS A 118 1.39 -23.94 -15.25
C LYS A 118 1.62 -22.49 -15.72
N PRO A 119 2.50 -21.74 -15.03
CA PRO A 119 2.67 -20.33 -15.28
C PRO A 119 3.22 -20.07 -16.69
N ARG A 120 2.65 -19.06 -17.36
CA ARG A 120 3.15 -18.48 -18.61
C ARG A 120 3.54 -17.05 -18.35
N VAL A 121 4.73 -16.66 -18.82
CA VAL A 121 5.26 -15.31 -18.58
C VAL A 121 5.29 -14.53 -19.89
N SER A 122 4.71 -13.33 -19.86
CA SER A 122 4.70 -12.39 -20.99
C SER A 122 5.15 -11.00 -20.53
N ILE A 123 5.71 -10.22 -21.46
CA ILE A 123 6.14 -8.84 -21.20
C ILE A 123 5.31 -7.90 -22.07
N PHE A 124 4.74 -6.87 -21.44
CA PHE A 124 4.04 -5.79 -22.11
C PHE A 124 4.67 -4.44 -21.76
N ALA A 125 4.53 -3.48 -22.66
CA ALA A 125 5.05 -2.13 -22.46
C ALA A 125 4.03 -1.08 -22.93
N ASN A 126 4.12 0.13 -22.38
CA ASN A 126 3.46 1.27 -23.00
C ASN A 126 4.18 1.60 -24.31
N SER A 127 3.41 1.94 -25.36
CA SER A 127 3.96 2.43 -26.63
C SER A 127 4.98 3.54 -26.39
N VAL A 128 6.18 3.35 -26.94
CA VAL A 128 7.27 4.31 -26.81
C VAL A 128 7.12 5.36 -27.93
N PRO A 129 6.97 6.66 -27.60
CA PRO A 129 6.87 7.72 -28.62
C PRO A 129 8.09 7.75 -29.55
N ALA A 130 7.85 8.02 -30.84
CA ALA A 130 8.90 8.01 -31.87
C ALA A 130 10.01 9.05 -31.60
N GLU A 131 9.70 10.15 -30.91
CA GLU A 131 10.65 11.20 -30.53
C GLU A 131 11.71 10.70 -29.53
N ILE A 132 11.35 9.69 -28.72
CA ILE A 132 12.23 9.08 -27.74
C ILE A 132 13.15 8.07 -28.43
N LEU A 133 12.64 7.38 -29.45
CA LEU A 133 13.39 6.41 -30.24
C LEU A 133 14.30 7.05 -31.30
N SER A 134 14.05 8.28 -31.72
CA SER A 134 14.89 8.96 -32.71
C SER A 134 16.15 9.59 -32.11
N THR A 135 16.13 9.94 -30.82
CA THR A 135 17.26 10.61 -30.15
C THR A 135 18.13 9.58 -29.41
N GLY A 136 19.40 9.43 -29.82
CA GLY A 136 20.31 8.43 -29.25
C GLY A 136 20.39 8.41 -27.71
N SER A 137 20.46 9.59 -27.07
CA SER A 137 20.51 9.71 -25.61
C SER A 137 19.19 9.39 -24.89
N LYS A 138 18.05 9.43 -25.59
CA LYS A 138 16.73 9.16 -24.99
C LYS A 138 16.35 7.68 -25.04
N LYS A 139 17.02 6.89 -25.87
CA LYS A 139 16.80 5.44 -25.99
C LYS A 139 17.05 4.67 -24.70
N ASP A 140 17.97 5.15 -23.87
CA ASP A 140 18.37 4.52 -22.61
C ASP A 140 17.55 5.02 -21.41
N THR A 141 16.54 5.88 -21.65
CA THR A 141 15.64 6.36 -20.60
C THR A 141 14.85 5.19 -20.00
N PRO A 142 14.73 5.10 -18.67
CA PRO A 142 13.89 4.08 -18.02
C PRO A 142 12.42 4.21 -18.46
N TRP A 143 11.85 3.11 -18.92
CA TRP A 143 10.49 2.99 -19.42
C TRP A 143 9.74 1.87 -18.68
N PRO A 144 8.47 2.08 -18.28
CA PRO A 144 7.72 1.08 -17.53
C PRO A 144 7.34 -0.11 -18.42
N VAL A 145 7.44 -1.30 -17.84
CA VAL A 145 7.01 -2.57 -18.43
C VAL A 145 6.28 -3.41 -17.39
N TRP A 146 5.37 -4.25 -17.88
CA TRP A 146 4.54 -5.14 -17.08
C TRP A 146 4.85 -6.58 -17.45
N LEU A 147 5.37 -7.32 -16.47
CA LEU A 147 5.53 -8.76 -16.53
C LEU A 147 4.23 -9.39 -16.04
N VAL A 148 3.57 -10.14 -16.90
CA VAL A 148 2.35 -10.85 -16.57
C VAL A 148 2.68 -12.33 -16.46
N ILE A 149 2.49 -12.89 -15.28
CA ILE A 149 2.60 -14.32 -15.00
C ILE A 149 1.16 -14.85 -14.94
N ALA A 150 0.72 -15.48 -16.02
CA ALA A 150 -0.63 -16.03 -16.16
C ALA A 150 -0.62 -17.54 -15.82
N GLY A 151 -1.58 -17.99 -15.03
CA GLY A 151 -1.84 -19.40 -14.75
C GLY A 151 -3.32 -19.74 -14.83
N GLU A 152 -3.69 -20.96 -14.46
CA GLU A 152 -5.09 -21.42 -14.51
C GLU A 152 -6.01 -20.65 -13.53
N GLU A 153 -5.46 -20.18 -12.41
CA GLU A 153 -6.18 -19.51 -11.32
C GLU A 153 -6.22 -17.98 -11.47
N GLY A 154 -5.57 -17.44 -12.51
CA GLY A 154 -5.52 -16.00 -12.79
C GLY A 154 -4.12 -15.50 -13.11
N ASN A 155 -3.89 -14.21 -12.91
CA ASN A 155 -2.66 -13.54 -13.29
C ASN A 155 -1.96 -12.94 -12.06
N PHE A 156 -0.64 -12.80 -12.14
CA PHE A 156 0.16 -11.98 -11.24
C PHE A 156 0.95 -10.97 -12.08
N VAL A 157 0.80 -9.69 -11.78
CA VAL A 157 1.36 -8.60 -12.59
C VAL A 157 2.45 -7.86 -11.83
N VAL A 158 3.66 -7.90 -12.36
CA VAL A 158 4.82 -7.17 -11.85
C VAL A 158 5.13 -6.00 -12.76
N GLN A 159 5.10 -4.78 -12.23
CA GLN A 159 5.60 -3.60 -12.91
C GLN A 159 7.08 -3.39 -12.61
N THR A 160 7.88 -3.15 -13.64
CA THR A 160 9.28 -2.78 -13.51
C THR A 160 9.68 -1.79 -14.60
N LYS A 161 10.98 -1.49 -14.73
CA LYS A 161 11.52 -0.55 -15.72
C LYS A 161 12.64 -1.18 -16.51
N VAL A 162 12.63 -0.97 -17.82
CA VAL A 162 13.71 -1.32 -18.75
C VAL A 162 14.05 -0.09 -19.60
N THR A 163 14.99 -0.17 -20.54
CA THR A 163 15.26 0.99 -21.41
C THR A 163 14.13 1.20 -22.43
N ALA A 164 13.87 2.44 -22.84
CA ALA A 164 12.88 2.75 -23.87
C ALA A 164 13.13 1.98 -25.19
N ARG A 165 14.41 1.75 -25.53
CA ARG A 165 14.79 0.89 -26.65
C ARG A 165 14.29 -0.54 -26.47
N GLU A 166 14.53 -1.17 -25.33
CA GLU A 166 14.04 -2.53 -25.05
C GLU A 166 12.52 -2.57 -25.01
N ALA A 167 11.88 -1.59 -24.36
CA ALA A 167 10.43 -1.51 -24.23
C ALA A 167 9.71 -1.43 -25.58
N SER A 168 10.31 -0.78 -26.58
CA SER A 168 9.73 -0.66 -27.92
C SER A 168 9.57 -1.99 -28.67
N GLY A 169 10.24 -3.05 -28.21
CA GLY A 169 10.12 -4.40 -28.77
C GLY A 169 9.01 -5.25 -28.17
N PHE A 170 8.31 -4.76 -27.14
CA PHE A 170 7.24 -5.51 -26.47
C PHE A 170 5.85 -5.11 -26.97
N GLU A 171 4.88 -6.01 -26.77
CA GLU A 171 3.50 -5.74 -27.11
C GLU A 171 2.91 -4.62 -26.24
N PRO A 172 1.99 -3.80 -26.77
CA PRO A 172 1.31 -2.78 -26.01
C PRO A 172 0.56 -3.36 -24.80
N VAL A 173 0.75 -2.76 -23.62
CA VAL A 173 -0.01 -3.15 -22.42
C VAL A 173 -1.45 -2.68 -22.52
N GLU A 174 -2.39 -3.57 -22.18
CA GLU A 174 -3.79 -3.20 -22.04
C GLU A 174 -4.01 -2.32 -20.79
N PRO A 175 -4.83 -1.26 -20.85
CA PRO A 175 -5.11 -0.42 -19.67
C PRO A 175 -5.67 -1.20 -18.48
N ALA A 176 -6.39 -2.30 -18.75
CA ALA A 176 -6.92 -3.18 -17.72
C ALA A 176 -5.79 -3.83 -16.89
N LEU A 177 -4.69 -4.25 -17.54
CA LEU A 177 -3.54 -4.87 -16.87
C LEU A 177 -2.77 -3.87 -16.00
N VAL A 178 -2.66 -2.61 -16.45
CA VAL A 178 -2.03 -1.54 -15.66
C VAL A 178 -2.78 -1.32 -14.34
N ALA A 179 -4.11 -1.36 -14.38
CA ALA A 179 -4.96 -1.14 -13.20
C ALA A 179 -4.90 -2.27 -12.16
N VAL A 180 -4.45 -3.47 -12.54
CA VAL A 180 -4.32 -4.64 -11.66
C VAL A 180 -2.86 -5.01 -11.36
N THR A 181 -1.96 -4.03 -11.36
CA THR A 181 -0.55 -4.25 -10.96
C THR A 181 -0.50 -4.74 -9.52
N ASP A 182 0.02 -5.96 -9.32
CA ASP A 182 0.13 -6.58 -8.00
C ASP A 182 1.38 -6.13 -7.25
N GLU A 183 2.50 -5.96 -7.97
CA GLU A 183 3.79 -5.61 -7.37
C GLU A 183 4.61 -4.66 -8.26
N GLU A 184 5.28 -3.69 -7.64
CA GLU A 184 6.29 -2.86 -8.30
C GLU A 184 7.69 -3.28 -7.84
N LEU A 185 8.51 -3.79 -8.77
CA LEU A 185 9.87 -4.27 -8.47
C LEU A 185 10.95 -3.41 -9.13
N PRO A 186 12.03 -3.07 -8.41
CA PRO A 186 13.24 -2.54 -9.02
C PRO A 186 13.80 -3.49 -10.09
N VAL A 187 14.36 -2.94 -11.16
CA VAL A 187 14.86 -3.72 -12.30
C VAL A 187 15.89 -4.79 -11.89
N ASN A 188 16.74 -4.51 -10.91
CA ASN A 188 17.74 -5.47 -10.43
C ASN A 188 17.12 -6.68 -9.70
N VAL A 189 15.93 -6.50 -9.11
CA VAL A 189 15.17 -7.59 -8.47
C VAL A 189 14.36 -8.34 -9.52
N ALA A 190 13.75 -7.63 -10.46
CA ALA A 190 12.94 -8.22 -11.54
C ALA A 190 13.76 -8.86 -12.67
N SER A 191 15.08 -8.63 -12.71
CA SER A 191 15.95 -9.06 -13.82
C SER A 191 15.86 -10.56 -14.15
N PRO A 192 15.83 -11.50 -13.19
CA PRO A 192 15.70 -12.91 -13.51
C PRO A 192 14.38 -13.24 -14.21
N LEU A 193 13.27 -12.59 -13.81
CA LEU A 193 11.96 -12.76 -14.45
C LEU A 193 11.94 -12.16 -15.85
N LEU A 194 12.56 -10.98 -16.04
CA LEU A 194 12.71 -10.35 -17.36
C LEU A 194 13.49 -11.24 -18.32
N MET A 195 14.56 -11.91 -17.85
CA MET A 195 15.34 -12.82 -18.66
C MET A 195 14.52 -14.03 -19.12
N ILE A 196 13.81 -14.69 -18.20
CA ILE A 196 12.95 -15.83 -18.54
C ILE A 196 11.87 -15.44 -19.55
N ALA A 197 11.18 -14.33 -19.29
CA ALA A 197 10.11 -13.88 -20.16
C ALA A 197 10.60 -13.59 -21.60
N ARG A 198 11.82 -13.05 -21.73
CA ARG A 198 12.48 -12.85 -23.04
C ARG A 198 12.82 -14.17 -23.73
N GLU A 199 13.35 -15.15 -23.00
CA GLU A 199 13.68 -16.47 -23.56
C GLU A 199 12.45 -17.21 -24.08
N ILE A 200 11.33 -17.12 -23.37
CA ILE A 200 10.07 -17.74 -23.79
C ILE A 200 9.51 -17.04 -25.03
N SER A 201 9.46 -15.71 -25.02
CA SER A 201 8.93 -14.92 -26.14
C SER A 201 9.71 -15.07 -27.44
N GLN A 202 11.00 -15.47 -27.38
CA GLN A 202 11.81 -15.75 -28.57
C GLN A 202 11.61 -17.16 -29.14
N ARG A 203 10.99 -18.08 -28.38
CA ARG A 203 10.74 -19.47 -28.79
C ARG A 203 9.33 -19.71 -29.33
N SER A 204 8.40 -18.80 -29.06
CA SER A 204 7.03 -18.78 -29.58
C SER A 204 6.94 -18.08 -30.93
#